data_AF-G4ZS64-F1
#
_entry.id   AF-G4ZS64-F1
#
_cell.length_a   1.000
_cell.length_b   1.000
_cell.length_c   1.000
_cell.angle_alpha   90.00
_cell.angle_beta   90.00
_cell.angle_gamma   90.00
#
_symmetry.space_group_name_H-M   'P 1'
#
loop_
_entity.id
_entity.type
_entity.pdbx_description
1 polymer ?
#
loop_
_entity_poly.entity_id
_entity_poly.type
_entity_poly.pdbx_seq_one_letter_code
_entity_poly.pdbx_strand_id
1 'polypeptide(L)'
;MNTFRVQPDTTFIPTRKTKGAAGNDIKCAETTCIKAGQLKRVPTKCRMGIPEGHVGLLGGRSGHTSKGIEVKLGFIDEDYRGYVDVMVKNDTEEDFVINEGDRFAQLII
;
A
#
# COMPACT_ATOMS: atom_id res chain seq x y z
N MET A 1 3.39 14.47 12.11
CA MET A 1 2.33 14.93 11.18
C MET A 1 2.57 14.22 9.87
N ASN A 2 1.57 13.61 9.25
CA ASN A 2 1.73 13.03 7.91
C ASN A 2 1.93 14.18 6.91
N THR A 3 2.81 13.98 5.92
CA THR A 3 3.09 15.00 4.90
C THR A 3 1.95 15.15 3.89
N PHE A 4 1.01 14.20 3.83
CA PHE A 4 -0.13 14.15 2.92
C PHE A 4 -1.46 14.27 3.68
N ARG A 5 -2.52 14.64 2.96
CA ARG A 5 -3.88 14.76 3.50
C ARG A 5 -4.65 13.48 3.24
N VAL A 6 -5.43 13.02 4.22
CA VAL A 6 -6.27 11.81 4.10
C VAL A 6 -7.74 12.23 4.12
N GLN A 7 -8.57 11.62 3.27
CA GLN A 7 -10.00 11.95 3.21
C GLN A 7 -10.77 11.28 4.37
N PRO A 8 -11.88 11.88 4.85
CA PRO A 8 -12.61 11.41 6.03
C PRO A 8 -13.15 9.97 5.95
N ASP A 9 -13.39 9.46 4.74
CA ASP A 9 -13.90 8.10 4.49
C ASP A 9 -12.81 7.02 4.41
N THR A 10 -11.55 7.39 4.68
CA THR A 10 -10.43 6.44 4.66
C THR A 10 -10.51 5.50 5.86
N THR A 11 -10.53 4.19 5.61
CA THR A 11 -10.59 3.16 6.67
C THR A 11 -9.30 3.12 7.50
N PHE A 12 -8.14 3.11 6.84
CA PHE A 12 -6.84 3.05 7.49
C PHE A 12 -5.97 4.23 7.07
N ILE A 13 -5.70 5.12 8.02
CA ILE A 13 -4.76 6.22 7.82
C ILE A 13 -3.35 5.62 7.72
N PRO A 14 -2.59 5.84 6.63
CA PRO A 14 -1.22 5.38 6.54
C PRO A 14 -0.34 6.08 7.58
N THR A 15 0.52 5.32 8.27
CA THR A 15 1.33 5.83 9.38
C THR A 15 2.75 5.30 9.35
N ARG A 16 3.71 6.13 9.78
CA ARG A 16 5.08 5.67 10.08
C ARG A 16 5.09 4.90 11.40
N LYS A 17 5.74 3.71 11.41
CA LYS A 17 5.92 2.94 12.66
C LYS A 17 6.91 3.59 13.61
N THR A 18 7.94 4.25 13.08
CA THR A 18 9.01 4.88 13.86
C THR A 18 9.30 6.28 13.31
N LYS A 19 9.94 7.12 14.12
CA LYS A 19 10.31 8.49 13.72
C LYS A 19 11.23 8.54 12.49
N GLY A 20 12.10 7.55 12.34
CA GLY A 20 13.06 7.45 11.23
C GLY A 20 12.57 6.66 10.01
N ALA A 21 11.35 6.12 10.02
CA ALA A 21 10.83 5.38 8.87
C ALA A 21 10.63 6.32 7.68
N ALA A 22 11.06 5.93 6.48
CA ALA A 22 10.85 6.72 5.26
C ALA A 22 9.39 6.64 4.78
N GLY A 23 8.84 5.42 4.75
CA GLY A 23 7.49 5.15 4.27
C GLY A 23 6.43 5.09 5.38
N ASN A 24 5.19 5.34 4.98
CA ASN A 24 3.98 5.15 5.78
C ASN A 24 3.40 3.77 5.45
N ASP A 25 3.18 2.92 6.46
CA ASP A 25 2.62 1.59 6.24
C ASP A 25 1.18 1.69 5.69
N ILE A 26 0.91 0.96 4.61
CA ILE A 26 -0.41 0.80 3.98
C ILE A 26 -1.01 -0.52 4.46
N LYS A 27 -2.30 -0.48 4.83
CA LYS A 27 -3.05 -1.63 5.33
C LYS A 27 -4.06 -2.14 4.32
N CYS A 28 -4.30 -3.45 4.37
CA CYS A 28 -5.34 -4.11 3.59
C CYS A 28 -6.71 -3.76 4.16
N ALA A 29 -7.65 -3.33 3.32
CA ALA A 29 -9.01 -3.00 3.77
C ALA A 29 -9.93 -4.21 3.86
N GLU A 30 -9.63 -5.29 3.14
CA GLU A 30 -10.47 -6.48 3.07
C GLU A 30 -9.58 -7.70 2.86
N THR A 31 -9.78 -8.76 3.65
CA THR A 31 -8.98 -10.00 3.54
C THR A 31 -8.92 -10.48 2.10
N THR A 32 -7.70 -10.56 1.57
CA THR A 32 -7.44 -10.82 0.16
C THR A 32 -6.47 -11.99 0.00
N CYS A 33 -6.94 -13.05 -0.65
CA CYS A 33 -6.10 -14.17 -1.10
C CYS A 33 -5.54 -13.87 -2.50
N ILE A 34 -4.22 -13.95 -2.66
CA ILE A 34 -3.48 -13.80 -3.91
C ILE A 34 -2.95 -15.18 -4.29
N LYS A 35 -3.49 -15.75 -5.37
CA LYS A 35 -3.13 -17.09 -5.80
C LYS A 35 -1.66 -17.18 -6.19
N ALA A 36 -1.08 -18.37 -6.10
CA ALA A 36 0.27 -18.64 -6.63
C ALA A 36 0.41 -18.09 -8.07
N GLY A 37 1.48 -17.35 -8.34
CA GLY A 37 1.71 -16.71 -9.64
C GLY A 37 0.74 -15.59 -10.02
N GLN A 38 -0.20 -15.17 -9.17
CA GLN A 38 -1.22 -14.17 -9.52
C GLN A 38 -0.75 -12.73 -9.29
N LEU A 39 -1.05 -11.83 -10.23
CA LEU A 39 -1.09 -10.38 -9.99
C LEU A 39 -2.52 -10.00 -9.56
N LYS A 40 -2.66 -9.40 -8.38
CA LYS A 40 -3.96 -9.05 -7.82
C LYS A 40 -3.97 -7.63 -7.28
N ARG A 41 -5.09 -6.94 -7.48
CA ARG A 41 -5.38 -5.65 -6.85
C ARG A 41 -5.85 -5.88 -5.42
N VAL A 42 -5.14 -5.30 -4.45
CA VAL A 42 -5.46 -5.37 -3.03
C VAL A 42 -6.08 -4.04 -2.59
N PRO A 43 -7.33 -4.03 -2.11
CA PRO A 43 -8.01 -2.79 -1.75
C PRO A 43 -7.45 -2.20 -0.46
N THR A 44 -7.31 -0.87 -0.42
CA THR A 44 -6.88 -0.16 0.81
C THR A 44 -7.96 0.73 1.40
N LYS A 45 -9.01 1.03 0.63
CA LYS A 45 -10.04 2.05 0.94
C LYS A 45 -9.43 3.36 1.45
N CYS A 46 -8.26 3.72 0.92
CA CYS A 46 -7.56 4.93 1.27
C CYS A 46 -7.69 5.94 0.15
N ARG A 47 -8.07 7.17 0.50
CA ARG A 47 -8.02 8.32 -0.40
C ARG A 47 -7.16 9.39 0.24
N MET A 48 -6.21 9.89 -0.54
CA MET A 48 -5.23 10.84 -0.05
C MET A 48 -4.93 11.90 -1.11
N GLY A 49 -4.45 13.05 -0.66
CA GLY A 49 -3.86 14.07 -1.52
C GLY A 49 -2.36 14.17 -1.24
N ILE A 50 -1.57 13.93 -2.27
CA ILE A 50 -0.11 14.14 -2.24
C ILE A 50 0.18 15.66 -2.26
N PRO A 51 1.22 16.14 -1.56
CA PRO A 51 1.60 17.55 -1.56
C PRO A 51 1.97 18.09 -2.93
N GLU A 52 1.81 19.39 -3.12
CA GLU A 52 2.19 20.08 -4.35
C GLU A 52 3.66 19.83 -4.72
N GLY A 53 3.92 19.50 -5.97
CA GLY A 53 5.25 19.22 -6.51
C GLY A 53 5.85 17.87 -6.10
N HIS A 54 5.06 16.95 -5.54
CA HIS A 54 5.53 15.63 -5.09
C HIS A 54 4.75 14.48 -5.75
N VAL A 55 5.29 13.27 -5.63
CA VAL A 55 4.63 12.03 -6.05
C VAL A 55 4.57 11.04 -4.89
N GLY A 56 3.45 10.32 -4.76
CA GLY A 56 3.35 9.21 -3.83
C GLY A 56 3.83 7.92 -4.49
N LEU A 57 4.86 7.29 -3.93
CA LEU A 57 5.36 6.00 -4.38
C LEU A 57 4.84 4.86 -3.51
N LEU A 58 4.09 3.94 -4.10
CA LEU A 58 3.66 2.69 -3.46
C LEU A 58 4.70 1.60 -3.69
N GLY A 59 5.25 1.07 -2.60
CA GLY A 59 6.29 0.05 -2.66
C GLY A 59 6.07 -1.11 -1.69
N GLY A 60 6.81 -2.19 -1.92
CA GLY A 60 6.79 -3.38 -1.08
C GLY A 60 7.47 -3.18 0.27
N ARG A 61 7.08 -3.97 1.26
CA ARG A 61 7.76 -4.03 2.57
C ARG A 61 8.72 -5.22 2.55
N SER A 62 9.94 -5.04 3.05
CA SER A 62 11.01 -6.06 2.97
C SER A 62 10.57 -7.45 3.46
N GLY A 63 9.80 -7.53 4.55
CA GLY A 63 9.32 -8.80 5.10
C GLY A 63 8.29 -9.56 4.24
N HIS A 64 7.61 -8.88 3.31
CA HIS A 64 6.74 -9.52 2.31
C HIS A 64 7.54 -9.85 1.05
N THR A 65 8.39 -8.92 0.60
CA THR A 65 9.28 -9.11 -0.56
C THR A 65 10.23 -10.29 -0.38
N SER A 66 10.78 -10.50 0.82
CA SER A 66 11.64 -11.64 1.13
C SER A 66 10.91 -12.99 1.08
N LYS A 67 9.56 -12.99 1.02
CA LYS A 67 8.71 -14.17 0.89
C LYS A 67 8.17 -14.35 -0.54
N GLY A 68 8.70 -13.61 -1.53
CA GLY A 68 8.21 -13.66 -2.91
C GLY A 68 6.91 -12.91 -3.16
N ILE A 69 6.53 -11.99 -2.26
CA ILE A 69 5.35 -11.13 -2.43
C ILE A 69 5.81 -9.74 -2.87
N GLU A 70 5.64 -9.45 -4.15
CA GLU A 70 6.07 -8.22 -4.80
C GLU A 70 4.91 -7.22 -4.88
N VAL A 71 5.14 -5.98 -4.43
CA VAL A 71 4.24 -4.86 -4.74
C VAL A 71 4.76 -4.20 -6.01
N LYS A 72 3.93 -4.12 -7.05
CA LYS A 72 4.26 -3.35 -8.25
C LYS A 72 4.33 -1.87 -7.87
N LEU A 73 5.39 -1.19 -8.31
CA LEU A 73 5.59 0.22 -8.04
C LEU A 73 4.38 1.01 -8.55
N GLY A 74 3.72 1.72 -7.64
CA GLY A 74 2.62 2.60 -7.97
C GLY A 74 3.05 4.06 -7.85
N PHE A 75 2.56 4.89 -8.77
CA PHE A 75 2.70 6.34 -8.73
C PHE A 75 1.33 6.94 -8.42
N ILE A 76 1.28 7.81 -7.41
CA ILE A 76 0.10 8.57 -7.03
C ILE A 76 0.41 10.02 -7.32
N ASP A 77 -0.23 10.55 -8.35
CA ASP A 77 -0.06 11.94 -8.77
C ASP A 77 -0.67 12.91 -7.74
N GLU A 78 -0.13 14.13 -7.74
CA GLU A 78 -0.56 15.23 -6.87
C GLU A 78 -2.07 15.50 -6.93
N ASP A 79 -2.68 15.38 -8.10
CA ASP A 79 -4.08 15.70 -8.37
C ASP A 79 -5.02 14.48 -8.24
N TYR A 80 -4.48 13.28 -7.99
CA TYR A 80 -5.29 12.08 -7.81
C TYR A 80 -6.08 12.13 -6.50
N ARG A 81 -7.41 11.90 -6.58
CA ARG A 81 -8.31 11.89 -5.41
C ARG A 81 -9.12 10.61 -5.26
N GLY A 82 -8.87 9.63 -6.12
CA GLY A 82 -9.54 8.33 -6.08
C GLY A 82 -9.03 7.42 -4.96
N TYR A 83 -9.57 6.20 -4.92
CA TYR A 83 -9.07 5.16 -4.02
C TYR A 83 -7.70 4.65 -4.49
N VAL A 84 -6.81 4.46 -3.53
CA VAL A 84 -5.43 4.02 -3.76
C VAL A 84 -5.34 2.52 -3.53
N ASP A 85 -5.64 1.71 -4.53
CA ASP A 85 -5.43 0.26 -4.43
C ASP A 85 -3.98 -0.10 -4.79
N VAL A 86 -3.49 -1.21 -4.26
CA VAL A 86 -2.10 -1.65 -4.48
C VAL A 86 -2.09 -2.91 -5.32
N MET A 87 -1.27 -2.92 -6.37
CA MET A 87 -1.07 -4.09 -7.22
C MET A 87 0.00 -4.99 -6.59
N VAL A 88 -0.37 -6.23 -6.25
CA VAL A 88 0.50 -7.19 -5.58
C VAL A 88 0.61 -8.46 -6.42
N LYS A 89 1.84 -8.84 -6.72
CA LYS A 89 2.20 -10.09 -7.39
C LYS A 89 2.67 -11.09 -6.34
N ASN A 90 2.14 -12.30 -6.41
CA ASN A 90 2.67 -13.45 -5.70
C ASN A 90 3.56 -14.24 -6.68
N ASP A 91 4.87 -14.24 -6.44
CA ASP A 91 5.86 -14.97 -7.26
C ASP A 91 6.18 -16.36 -6.69
N THR A 92 5.42 -16.82 -5.70
CA THR A 92 5.58 -18.15 -5.10
C THR A 92 4.64 -19.18 -5.74
N GLU A 93 4.84 -20.43 -5.36
CA GLU A 93 3.98 -21.58 -5.72
C GLU A 93 2.84 -21.81 -4.72
N GLU A 94 2.75 -21.02 -3.65
CA GLU A 94 1.72 -21.13 -2.61
C GLU A 94 0.78 -19.91 -2.62
N ASP A 95 -0.47 -20.10 -2.24
CA ASP A 95 -1.41 -19.00 -2.07
C ASP A 95 -1.01 -18.11 -0.88
N PHE A 96 -1.07 -16.80 -1.06
CA PHE A 96 -0.75 -15.83 -0.01
C PHE A 96 -2.00 -15.08 0.43
N VAL A 97 -2.25 -14.99 1.74
CA VAL A 97 -3.40 -14.27 2.30
C VAL A 97 -2.92 -13.04 3.06
N ILE A 98 -3.45 -11.87 2.67
CA ILE A 98 -3.30 -10.62 3.41
C ILE A 98 -4.61 -10.39 4.15
N ASN A 99 -4.61 -10.39 5.48
CA ASN A 99 -5.83 -10.18 6.25
C ASN A 99 -6.18 -8.70 6.31
N GLU A 100 -7.45 -8.39 6.54
CA GLU A 100 -7.87 -7.02 6.87
C GLU A 100 -7.01 -6.44 8.02
N GLY A 101 -6.54 -5.21 7.83
CA GLY A 101 -5.68 -4.51 8.78
C GLY A 101 -4.19 -4.86 8.71
N ASP A 102 -3.80 -5.92 7.97
CA ASP A 102 -2.39 -6.26 7.77
C ASP A 102 -1.68 -5.18 6.97
N ARG A 103 -0.46 -4.86 7.40
CA ARG A 103 0.43 -3.91 6.70
C ARG A 103 1.18 -4.65 5.61
N PHE A 104 0.92 -4.35 4.35
CA PHE A 104 1.49 -5.14 3.24
C PHE A 104 2.32 -4.29 2.26
N ALA A 105 2.03 -2.99 2.16
CA ALA A 105 2.76 -2.05 1.32
C ALA A 105 3.17 -0.81 2.12
N GLN A 106 3.90 0.11 1.49
CA GLN A 106 4.26 1.39 2.08
C GLN A 106 4.15 2.51 1.06
N LEU A 107 3.82 3.71 1.55
CA LEU A 107 3.78 4.96 0.79
C LEU A 107 4.97 5.84 1.16
N ILE A 108 5.77 6.21 0.17
CA ILE A 108 6.85 7.20 0.26
C ILE A 108 6.42 8.45 -0.52
N ILE A 109 6.78 9.63 -0.04
CA ILE A 109 6.53 10.94 -0.67
C ILE A 109 7.84 11.69 -0.66
#